data_AF-A0A545AP03-F1
#
_entry.id   AF-A0A545AP03-F1
#
_cell.length_a   1.000
_cell.length_b   1.000
_cell.length_c   1.000
_cell.angle_alpha   90.00
_cell.angle_beta   90.00
_cell.angle_gamma   90.00
#
_symmetry.space_group_name_H-M   'P 1'
#
loop_
_entity.id
_entity.type
_entity.pdbx_description
1 polymer ?
#
loop_
_entity_poly.entity_id
_entity_poly.type
_entity_poly.pdbx_seq_one_letter_code
_entity_poly.pdbx_strand_id
1 'polypeptide(L)'
;MRLLTIGAFARRSGLTPKALRLYDSSGLLPPVAVDPESGYRFYDPAQLDTARLIAELRRIGMPLAEIRTVCTLDGPAAAEAVAAYWRRVTAENAVRARVAGLLLEHLSGRNTMSTTLTVRYATASEPGDVRDVNDDSVHASDHLLAVADGVRGPSGAAASAAAIAALVESGPADARLLSTLVDAVEDADRRVRAVGGDTTLTALVRNGSQLGLVHVGDTRAYLVRAGELVQLTTDHTWVQTQIDQGRLSLEGAAGHPQRALLTRALGVGASAVEADLGLRTALPGDRYLLCSDGVSAVVARPALHSALTTGDTPDDVVGALVRLVHDAGAPDNLSCVVADFVAV
;
A
#
# COMPACT_ATOMS: atom_id res chain seq x y z
N MET A 1 -23.57 -28.17 -36.13
CA MET A 1 -24.62 -28.10 -35.08
C MET A 1 -25.54 -26.93 -35.38
N ARG A 2 -26.82 -26.97 -34.99
CA ARG A 2 -27.79 -25.89 -35.27
C ARG A 2 -27.51 -24.69 -34.35
N LEU A 3 -27.38 -23.49 -34.94
CA LEU A 3 -27.21 -22.25 -34.18
C LEU A 3 -28.41 -21.97 -33.27
N LEU A 4 -28.15 -21.31 -32.14
CA LEU A 4 -29.15 -20.95 -31.15
C LEU A 4 -29.59 -19.50 -31.35
N THR A 5 -30.89 -19.26 -31.31
CA THR A 5 -31.45 -17.90 -31.21
C THR A 5 -30.99 -17.24 -29.91
N ILE A 6 -30.86 -15.91 -29.89
CA ILE A 6 -30.52 -15.16 -28.67
C ILE A 6 -31.38 -15.54 -27.46
N GLY A 7 -32.68 -15.82 -27.66
CA GLY A 7 -33.59 -16.25 -26.59
C GLY A 7 -33.30 -17.69 -26.10
N ALA A 8 -33.02 -18.61 -27.02
CA ALA A 8 -32.65 -19.98 -26.65
C ALA A 8 -31.28 -20.03 -25.96
N PHE A 9 -30.33 -19.24 -26.44
CA PHE A 9 -28.99 -19.12 -25.86
C PHE A 9 -29.05 -18.51 -24.45
N ALA A 10 -29.77 -17.38 -24.28
CA ALA A 10 -30.02 -16.74 -23.00
C ALA A 10 -30.53 -17.72 -21.92
N ARG A 11 -31.57 -18.49 -22.25
CA ARG A 11 -32.13 -19.48 -21.31
C ARG A 11 -31.12 -20.56 -20.91
N ARG A 12 -30.23 -20.97 -21.82
CA ARG A 12 -29.26 -22.04 -21.58
C ARG A 12 -27.98 -21.58 -20.87
N SER A 13 -27.63 -20.30 -20.99
CA SER A 13 -26.48 -19.69 -20.33
C SER A 13 -26.83 -19.02 -19.00
N GLY A 14 -28.12 -18.77 -18.72
CA GLY A 14 -28.55 -18.00 -17.55
C GLY A 14 -28.37 -16.48 -17.71
N LEU A 15 -28.00 -16.02 -18.91
CA LEU A 15 -27.90 -14.59 -19.24
C LEU A 15 -29.22 -14.05 -19.77
N THR A 16 -29.42 -12.74 -19.67
CA THR A 16 -30.57 -12.09 -20.30
C THR A 16 -30.27 -11.75 -21.77
N PRO A 17 -31.28 -11.72 -22.67
CA PRO A 17 -31.08 -11.22 -24.03
C PRO A 17 -30.56 -9.77 -24.09
N LYS A 18 -30.81 -8.96 -23.05
CA LYS A 18 -30.23 -7.62 -22.92
C LYS A 18 -28.73 -7.67 -22.66
N ALA A 19 -28.29 -8.55 -21.75
CA ALA A 19 -26.86 -8.77 -21.48
C ALA A 19 -26.12 -9.28 -22.71
N LEU A 20 -26.71 -10.22 -23.47
CA LEU A 20 -26.11 -10.74 -24.70
C LEU A 20 -25.89 -9.65 -25.76
N ARG A 21 -26.84 -8.72 -25.92
CA ARG A 21 -26.67 -7.56 -26.82
C ARG A 21 -25.56 -6.61 -26.33
N LEU A 22 -25.46 -6.41 -25.02
CA LEU A 22 -24.38 -5.61 -24.44
C LEU A 22 -23.01 -6.26 -24.69
N TYR A 23 -22.91 -7.58 -24.51
CA TYR A 23 -21.67 -8.32 -24.70
C TYR A 23 -21.25 -8.44 -26.16
N ASP A 24 -22.22 -8.47 -27.08
CA ASP A 24 -21.98 -8.29 -28.51
C ASP A 24 -21.37 -6.90 -28.78
N SER A 25 -22.03 -5.83 -28.33
CA SER A 25 -21.57 -4.46 -28.57
C SER A 25 -20.20 -4.15 -27.97
N SER A 26 -19.84 -4.83 -26.86
CA SER A 26 -18.52 -4.70 -26.25
C SER A 26 -17.51 -5.71 -26.80
N GLY A 27 -17.91 -6.66 -27.65
CA GLY A 27 -17.06 -7.74 -28.16
C GLY A 27 -16.64 -8.76 -27.10
N LEU A 28 -17.31 -8.81 -25.94
CA LEU A 28 -17.04 -9.80 -24.89
C LEU A 28 -17.60 -11.18 -25.26
N LEU A 29 -18.78 -11.21 -25.90
CA LEU A 29 -19.40 -12.45 -26.38
C LEU A 29 -20.17 -12.15 -27.67
N PRO A 30 -19.46 -12.03 -28.81
CA PRO A 30 -20.09 -11.72 -30.08
C PRO A 30 -20.92 -12.93 -30.58
N PRO A 31 -22.07 -12.69 -31.23
CA PRO A 31 -22.81 -13.73 -31.94
C PRO A 31 -21.97 -14.22 -33.13
N VAL A 32 -22.14 -15.49 -33.50
CA VAL A 32 -21.48 -16.04 -34.70
C VAL A 32 -22.15 -15.60 -36.00
N ALA A 33 -23.42 -15.19 -35.93
CA ALA A 33 -24.13 -14.61 -37.06
C ALA A 33 -25.18 -13.59 -36.58
N VAL A 34 -25.33 -12.53 -37.37
CA VAL A 34 -26.40 -11.55 -37.24
C VAL A 34 -27.16 -11.53 -38.56
N ASP A 35 -28.47 -11.72 -38.49
CA ASP A 35 -29.35 -11.62 -39.65
C ASP A 35 -29.31 -10.18 -40.20
N PRO A 36 -28.96 -9.98 -41.47
CA PRO A 36 -28.74 -8.66 -42.03
C PRO A 36 -30.02 -7.83 -42.22
N GLU A 37 -31.20 -8.47 -42.30
CA GLU A 37 -32.48 -7.79 -42.49
C GLU A 37 -33.17 -7.48 -41.16
N SER A 38 -33.17 -8.43 -40.23
CA SER A 38 -33.89 -8.34 -38.96
C SER A 38 -33.00 -7.96 -37.76
N GLY A 39 -31.67 -8.01 -37.92
CA GLY A 39 -30.71 -7.79 -36.83
C GLY A 39 -30.71 -8.90 -35.77
N TYR A 40 -31.32 -10.05 -36.10
CA TYR A 40 -31.49 -11.16 -35.17
C TYR A 40 -30.16 -11.90 -34.94
N ARG A 41 -29.82 -12.18 -33.68
CA ARG A 41 -28.52 -12.75 -33.29
C ARG A 41 -28.58 -14.24 -33.08
N PHE A 42 -27.58 -14.94 -33.60
CA PHE A 42 -27.40 -16.37 -33.49
C PHE A 42 -26.06 -16.70 -32.85
N TYR A 43 -26.07 -17.67 -31.94
CA TYR A 43 -24.92 -18.10 -31.15
C TYR A 43 -24.64 -19.58 -31.37
N ASP A 44 -23.37 -19.95 -31.31
CA ASP A 44 -22.98 -21.36 -31.36
C ASP A 44 -23.16 -22.00 -29.97
N PRO A 45 -23.73 -23.22 -29.85
CA PRO A 45 -23.77 -23.96 -28.60
C PRO A 45 -22.42 -24.08 -27.87
N ALA A 46 -21.28 -24.08 -28.57
CA ALA A 46 -19.94 -24.10 -27.99
C ALA A 46 -19.62 -22.83 -27.17
N GLN A 47 -20.30 -21.71 -27.43
CA GLN A 47 -20.14 -20.47 -26.65
C GLN A 47 -20.81 -20.53 -25.26
N LEU A 48 -21.55 -21.61 -24.95
CA LEU A 48 -22.30 -21.71 -23.69
C LEU A 48 -21.41 -21.73 -22.45
N ASP A 49 -20.25 -22.37 -22.51
CA ASP A 49 -19.37 -22.46 -21.34
C ASP A 49 -18.72 -21.10 -21.03
N THR A 50 -18.28 -20.37 -22.07
CA THR A 50 -17.86 -18.97 -21.93
C THR A 50 -18.99 -18.09 -21.39
N ALA A 51 -20.22 -18.27 -21.89
CA ALA A 51 -21.37 -17.49 -21.44
C ALA A 51 -21.71 -17.75 -19.95
N ARG A 52 -21.60 -19.00 -19.50
CA ARG A 52 -21.78 -19.37 -18.08
C ARG A 52 -20.66 -18.78 -17.22
N LEU A 53 -19.41 -18.88 -17.66
CA LEU A 53 -18.27 -18.27 -16.96
C LEU A 53 -18.49 -16.76 -16.78
N ILE A 54 -18.86 -16.04 -17.84
CA ILE A 54 -19.20 -14.61 -17.76
C ILE A 54 -20.31 -14.36 -16.73
N ALA A 55 -21.35 -15.19 -16.71
CA ALA A 55 -22.45 -15.06 -15.75
C ALA A 55 -22.00 -15.25 -14.29
N GLU A 56 -21.13 -16.24 -14.02
CA GLU A 56 -20.56 -16.49 -12.70
C GLU A 56 -19.67 -15.33 -12.24
N LEU A 57 -18.77 -14.86 -13.10
CA LEU A 57 -17.87 -13.73 -12.80
C LEU A 57 -18.64 -12.42 -12.56
N ARG A 58 -19.74 -12.21 -13.29
CA ARG A 58 -20.65 -11.08 -13.03
C ARG A 58 -21.33 -11.17 -11.67
N ARG A 59 -21.63 -12.37 -11.18
CA ARG A 59 -22.32 -12.57 -9.89
C ARG A 59 -21.45 -12.16 -8.71
N ILE A 60 -20.13 -12.33 -8.82
CA ILE A 60 -19.16 -11.83 -7.84
C ILE A 60 -18.80 -10.36 -8.04
N GLY A 61 -19.47 -9.65 -8.96
CA GLY A 61 -19.30 -8.21 -9.18
C GLY A 61 -18.17 -7.82 -10.12
N MET A 62 -17.54 -8.77 -10.83
CA MET A 62 -16.38 -8.48 -11.66
C MET A 62 -16.70 -7.51 -12.82
N PRO A 63 -15.88 -6.46 -13.05
CA PRO A 63 -16.04 -5.55 -14.18
C PRO A 63 -15.86 -6.25 -15.53
N LEU A 64 -16.60 -5.81 -16.56
CA LEU A 64 -16.58 -6.44 -17.89
C LEU A 64 -15.19 -6.45 -18.56
N ALA A 65 -14.35 -5.45 -18.26
CA ALA A 65 -12.99 -5.39 -18.77
C ALA A 65 -12.13 -6.54 -18.21
N GLU A 66 -12.22 -6.80 -16.90
CA GLU A 66 -11.49 -7.89 -16.25
C GLU A 66 -12.04 -9.26 -16.66
N ILE A 67 -13.36 -9.39 -16.79
CA ILE A 67 -13.99 -10.62 -17.32
C ILE A 67 -13.45 -10.96 -18.71
N ARG A 68 -13.25 -9.96 -19.58
CA ARG A 68 -12.67 -10.17 -20.90
C ARG A 68 -11.28 -10.79 -20.81
N THR A 69 -10.43 -10.24 -19.95
CA THR A 69 -9.09 -10.77 -19.72
C THR A 69 -9.15 -12.22 -19.23
N VAL A 70 -9.99 -12.52 -18.23
CA VAL A 70 -10.17 -13.88 -17.71
C VAL A 70 -10.60 -14.86 -18.81
N CYS A 71 -11.50 -14.45 -19.71
CA CYS A 71 -11.96 -15.31 -20.82
C CYS A 71 -10.88 -15.62 -21.87
N THR A 72 -9.76 -14.89 -21.89
CA THR A 72 -8.63 -15.11 -22.81
C THR A 72 -7.48 -15.92 -22.21
N LEU A 73 -7.50 -16.15 -20.89
CA LEU A 73 -6.46 -16.87 -20.17
C LEU A 73 -6.70 -18.39 -20.17
N ASP A 74 -5.64 -19.16 -19.93
CA ASP A 74 -5.77 -20.58 -19.64
C ASP A 74 -6.34 -20.85 -18.23
N GLY A 75 -6.67 -22.10 -17.93
CA GLY A 75 -7.35 -22.46 -16.67
C GLY A 75 -6.62 -21.99 -15.40
N PRO A 76 -5.32 -22.30 -15.22
CA PRO A 76 -4.56 -21.83 -14.06
C PRO A 76 -4.44 -20.31 -13.98
N ALA A 77 -4.12 -19.61 -15.07
CA ALA A 77 -3.99 -18.16 -15.05
C ALA A 77 -5.34 -17.45 -14.83
N ALA A 78 -6.43 -18.00 -15.39
CA ALA A 78 -7.79 -17.52 -15.15
C ALA A 78 -8.18 -17.68 -13.67
N ALA A 79 -7.86 -18.83 -13.05
CA ALA A 79 -8.14 -19.06 -11.64
C ALA A 79 -7.40 -18.06 -10.74
N GLU A 80 -6.12 -17.80 -11.02
CA GLU A 80 -5.35 -16.81 -10.26
C GLU A 80 -5.87 -15.38 -10.45
N ALA A 81 -6.26 -15.00 -11.68
CA ALA A 81 -6.87 -13.71 -11.94
C ALA A 81 -8.18 -13.50 -11.13
N VAL A 82 -9.00 -14.55 -11.01
CA VAL A 82 -10.22 -14.52 -10.17
C VAL A 82 -9.86 -14.42 -8.69
N ALA A 83 -8.86 -15.18 -8.22
CA ALA A 83 -8.41 -15.14 -6.84
C ALA A 83 -7.86 -13.74 -6.47
N ALA A 84 -7.03 -13.15 -7.33
CA ALA A 84 -6.51 -11.80 -7.16
C ALA A 84 -7.60 -10.73 -7.11
N TYR A 85 -8.60 -10.83 -8.01
CA TYR A 85 -9.79 -9.97 -7.95
C TYR A 85 -10.51 -10.11 -6.62
N TRP A 86 -10.75 -11.34 -6.16
CA TRP A 86 -11.49 -11.58 -4.92
C TRP A 86 -10.74 -11.09 -3.68
N ARG A 87 -9.40 -11.27 -3.64
CA ARG A 87 -8.56 -10.68 -2.59
C ARG A 87 -8.70 -9.16 -2.54
N ARG A 88 -8.65 -8.49 -3.70
CA ARG A 88 -8.84 -7.02 -3.80
C ARG A 88 -10.23 -6.58 -3.32
N VAL A 89 -11.31 -7.23 -3.78
CA VAL A 89 -12.68 -6.91 -3.34
C VAL A 89 -12.86 -7.13 -1.84
N THR A 90 -12.31 -8.22 -1.31
CA THR A 90 -12.38 -8.53 0.13
C THR A 90 -11.65 -7.47 0.94
N ALA A 91 -10.45 -7.07 0.53
CA ALA A 91 -9.68 -6.01 1.17
C ALA A 91 -10.41 -4.66 1.12
N GLU A 92 -10.94 -4.26 -0.04
CA GLU A 92 -11.74 -3.03 -0.17
C GLU A 92 -12.98 -3.04 0.73
N ASN A 93 -13.71 -4.16 0.78
CA ASN A 93 -14.89 -4.28 1.61
C ASN A 93 -14.56 -4.33 3.10
N ALA A 94 -13.44 -4.92 3.50
CA ALA A 94 -12.97 -4.86 4.89
C ALA A 94 -12.69 -3.42 5.33
N VAL A 95 -12.08 -2.61 4.45
CA VAL A 95 -11.87 -1.17 4.68
C VAL A 95 -13.21 -0.43 4.80
N ARG A 96 -14.15 -0.65 3.87
CA ARG A 96 -15.47 -0.01 3.89
C ARG A 96 -16.29 -0.40 5.12
N ALA A 97 -16.31 -1.68 5.47
CA ALA A 97 -17.02 -2.20 6.65
C ALA A 97 -16.49 -1.55 7.93
N ARG A 98 -15.19 -1.26 8.00
CA ARG A 98 -14.59 -0.56 9.13
C ARG A 98 -14.99 0.90 9.20
N VAL A 99 -14.96 1.63 8.09
CA VAL A 99 -15.46 3.01 8.03
C VAL A 99 -16.92 3.05 8.46
N ALA A 100 -17.73 2.10 7.99
CA ALA A 100 -19.12 1.96 8.43
C ALA A 100 -19.23 1.68 9.93
N GLY A 101 -18.38 0.82 10.50
CA GLY A 101 -18.31 0.56 11.94
C GLY A 101 -18.00 1.82 12.75
N LEU A 102 -16.96 2.57 12.37
CA LEU A 102 -16.58 3.84 13.01
C LEU A 102 -17.70 4.89 12.92
N LEU A 103 -18.36 4.99 11.76
CA LEU A 103 -19.50 5.88 11.56
C LEU A 103 -20.67 5.47 12.46
N LEU A 104 -20.96 4.17 12.57
CA LEU A 104 -22.02 3.66 13.44
C LEU A 104 -21.71 3.94 14.92
N GLU A 105 -20.47 3.75 15.36
CA GLU A 105 -20.01 4.07 16.72
C GLU A 105 -20.17 5.57 17.01
N HIS A 106 -19.68 6.42 16.10
CA HIS A 106 -19.78 7.87 16.23
C HIS A 106 -21.23 8.36 16.29
N LEU A 107 -22.07 7.89 15.36
CA LEU A 107 -23.48 8.28 15.27
C LEU A 107 -24.34 7.71 16.40
N SER A 108 -23.97 6.56 16.98
CA SER A 108 -24.71 5.94 18.09
C SER A 108 -24.37 6.54 19.46
N GLY A 109 -23.42 7.46 19.54
CA GLY A 109 -22.97 8.05 20.81
C GLY A 109 -22.27 7.05 21.74
N ARG A 110 -22.00 5.83 21.27
CA ARG A 110 -21.29 4.79 22.01
C ARG A 110 -19.80 5.00 21.85
N ASN A 111 -19.22 5.87 22.67
CA ASN A 111 -17.77 5.92 22.85
C ASN A 111 -17.34 4.77 23.79
N THR A 112 -17.59 3.51 23.40
CA THR A 112 -17.34 2.36 24.27
C THR A 112 -16.47 1.30 23.58
N MET A 113 -15.30 1.11 24.18
CA MET A 113 -14.34 0.03 23.96
C MET A 113 -13.54 0.14 22.66
N SER A 114 -12.57 1.06 22.67
CA SER A 114 -11.27 0.81 22.05
C SER A 114 -10.89 -0.64 22.36
N THR A 115 -10.84 -1.52 21.35
CA THR A 115 -10.06 -2.74 21.47
C THR A 115 -8.70 -2.30 22.01
N THR A 116 -8.40 -2.66 23.24
CA THR A 116 -7.11 -2.33 23.84
C THR A 116 -6.10 -3.12 23.04
N LEU A 117 -5.37 -2.42 22.18
CA LEU A 117 -4.25 -3.01 21.45
C LEU A 117 -3.00 -2.79 22.29
N THR A 118 -2.13 -3.77 22.36
CA THR A 118 -0.73 -3.55 22.75
C THR A 118 0.13 -3.58 21.50
N VAL A 119 1.22 -2.84 21.52
CA VAL A 119 2.18 -2.80 20.42
C VAL A 119 3.43 -3.48 20.91
N ARG A 120 3.90 -4.49 20.17
CA ARG A 120 5.24 -5.05 20.34
C ARG A 120 6.06 -4.53 19.18
N TYR A 121 7.26 -4.05 19.44
CA TYR A 121 8.08 -3.46 18.39
C TYR A 121 9.55 -3.77 18.59
N ALA A 122 10.28 -3.77 17.48
CA ALA A 122 11.73 -3.85 17.44
C ALA A 122 12.27 -2.87 16.39
N THR A 123 13.51 -2.45 16.55
CA THR A 123 14.17 -1.50 15.65
C THR A 123 15.57 -1.96 15.30
N ALA A 124 16.05 -1.57 14.12
CA ALA A 124 17.47 -1.59 13.76
C ALA A 124 17.84 -0.27 13.10
N SER A 125 19.06 0.19 13.34
CA SER A 125 19.62 1.41 12.77
C SER A 125 21.13 1.33 12.80
N GLU A 126 21.77 1.10 11.66
CA GLU A 126 23.22 0.97 11.55
C GLU A 126 23.75 1.57 10.25
N PRO A 127 25.03 1.99 10.19
CA PRO A 127 25.55 2.67 9.02
C PRO A 127 25.65 1.77 7.76
N GLY A 128 25.59 0.45 7.92
CA GLY A 128 25.87 -0.52 6.85
C GLY A 128 27.38 -0.77 6.67
N ASP A 129 27.74 -1.46 5.59
CA ASP A 129 29.14 -1.90 5.36
C ASP A 129 29.98 -0.86 4.60
N VAL A 130 29.32 0.14 4.00
CA VAL A 130 29.96 1.12 3.11
C VAL A 130 30.06 2.52 3.72
N ARG A 131 29.25 2.85 4.74
CA ARG A 131 29.20 4.21 5.30
C ARG A 131 29.94 4.29 6.63
N ASP A 132 30.59 5.43 6.84
CA ASP A 132 31.29 5.74 8.10
C ASP A 132 30.36 6.33 9.17
N VAL A 133 29.24 6.93 8.74
CA VAL A 133 28.27 7.63 9.59
C VAL A 133 26.88 7.09 9.28
N ASN A 134 26.07 6.97 10.32
CA ASN A 134 24.64 6.72 10.18
C ASN A 134 23.89 8.06 10.24
N ASP A 135 23.38 8.51 9.10
CA ASP A 135 22.57 9.71 8.96
C ASP A 135 21.07 9.43 9.21
N ASP A 136 20.68 8.17 9.39
CA ASP A 136 19.31 7.79 9.73
C ASP A 136 19.04 7.95 11.24
N SER A 137 17.76 8.17 11.55
CA SER A 137 17.23 8.11 12.91
C SER A 137 15.96 7.27 12.97
N VAL A 138 15.84 6.49 14.05
CA VAL A 138 14.69 5.61 14.30
C VAL A 138 14.13 5.82 15.70
N HIS A 139 12.81 5.74 15.84
CA HIS A 139 12.14 5.72 17.13
C HIS A 139 10.96 4.74 17.15
N ALA A 140 10.81 4.01 18.25
CA ALA A 140 9.66 3.17 18.49
C ALA A 140 9.24 3.24 19.97
N SER A 141 7.95 3.46 20.19
CA SER A 141 7.28 3.44 21.48
C SER A 141 5.83 2.97 21.30
N ASP A 142 5.09 2.84 22.40
CA ASP A 142 3.66 2.48 22.37
C ASP A 142 2.80 3.45 21.55
N HIS A 143 3.26 4.69 21.37
CA HIS A 143 2.50 5.78 20.74
C HIS A 143 3.11 6.33 19.45
N LEU A 144 4.38 6.04 19.16
CA LEU A 144 5.09 6.59 18.01
C LEU A 144 6.03 5.55 17.41
N LEU A 145 5.89 5.31 16.11
CA LEU A 145 6.86 4.59 15.27
C LEU A 145 7.34 5.58 14.23
N ALA A 146 8.64 5.77 14.07
CA ALA A 146 9.15 6.74 13.11
C ALA A 146 10.54 6.37 12.58
N VAL A 147 10.77 6.66 11.31
CA VAL A 147 12.06 6.56 10.62
C VAL A 147 12.27 7.86 9.84
N ALA A 148 13.48 8.41 9.93
CA ALA A 148 13.93 9.56 9.17
C ALA A 148 15.31 9.25 8.59
N ASP A 149 15.51 9.57 7.32
CA ASP A 149 16.76 9.39 6.59
C ASP A 149 17.35 10.77 6.30
N GLY A 150 18.49 11.06 6.91
CA GLY A 150 19.17 12.34 6.76
C GLY A 150 19.89 12.41 5.42
N VAL A 151 19.63 13.45 4.63
CA VAL A 151 20.34 13.63 3.38
C VAL A 151 21.84 13.81 3.67
N ARG A 152 22.65 13.11 2.88
CA ARG A 152 24.10 13.09 3.02
C ARG A 152 24.70 14.48 3.13
N GLY A 153 25.46 14.68 4.20
CA GLY A 153 26.16 15.92 4.48
C GLY A 153 26.51 16.05 5.96
N PRO A 154 27.18 17.13 6.37
CA PRO A 154 27.60 17.33 7.76
C PRO A 154 26.43 17.44 8.75
N SER A 155 25.21 17.66 8.25
CA SER A 155 24.00 17.85 9.07
C SER A 155 22.97 16.73 8.91
N GLY A 156 23.23 15.66 8.14
CA GLY A 156 22.26 14.58 7.87
C GLY A 156 21.74 13.93 9.15
N ALA A 157 22.63 13.35 9.94
CA ALA A 157 22.31 12.77 11.25
C ALA A 157 21.61 13.76 12.21
N ALA A 158 22.00 15.04 12.19
CA ALA A 158 21.36 16.06 13.03
C ALA A 158 19.94 16.39 12.56
N ALA A 159 19.71 16.41 11.25
CA ALA A 159 18.41 16.65 10.63
C ALA A 159 17.44 15.50 10.94
N SER A 160 17.82 14.25 10.68
CA SER A 160 16.96 13.09 10.98
C SER A 160 16.61 13.01 12.46
N ALA A 161 17.58 13.25 13.36
CA ALA A 161 17.35 13.27 14.79
C ALA A 161 16.40 14.40 15.21
N ALA A 162 16.55 15.60 14.62
CA ALA A 162 15.68 16.74 14.91
C ALA A 162 14.23 16.50 14.47
N ALA A 163 14.02 15.85 13.32
CA ALA A 163 12.70 15.48 12.84
C ALA A 163 12.01 14.50 13.80
N ILE A 164 12.71 13.43 14.21
CA ILE A 164 12.19 12.45 15.17
C ILE A 164 11.89 13.08 16.52
N ALA A 165 12.79 13.94 17.03
CA ALA A 165 12.62 14.61 18.32
C ALA A 165 11.34 15.47 18.39
N ALA A 166 11.01 16.19 17.31
CA ALA A 166 9.77 16.98 17.24
C ALA A 166 8.51 16.10 17.44
N LEU A 167 8.48 14.92 16.81
CA LEU A 167 7.35 14.00 16.95
C LEU A 167 7.29 13.37 18.35
N VAL A 168 8.44 13.00 18.91
CA VAL A 168 8.52 12.46 20.29
C VAL A 168 7.98 13.48 21.30
N GLU A 169 8.38 14.75 21.18
CA GLU A 169 7.99 15.81 22.09
C GLU A 169 6.54 16.28 21.92
N SER A 170 5.93 16.02 20.76
CA SER A 170 4.49 16.28 20.55
C SER A 170 3.60 15.44 21.47
N GLY A 171 4.14 14.33 22.00
CA GLY A 171 3.45 13.46 22.95
C GLY A 171 2.39 12.55 22.31
N PRO A 172 1.62 11.82 23.14
CA PRO A 172 0.56 10.96 22.64
C PRO A 172 -0.55 11.80 22.01
N ALA A 173 -1.04 11.36 20.84
CA ALA A 173 -2.07 12.08 20.11
C ALA A 173 -3.42 12.09 20.85
N ASP A 174 -4.11 13.22 20.77
CA ASP A 174 -5.46 13.39 21.30
C ASP A 174 -6.54 13.00 20.27
N ALA A 175 -7.81 13.28 20.56
CA ALA A 175 -8.93 13.00 19.66
C ALA A 175 -8.85 13.75 18.30
N ARG A 176 -7.95 14.72 18.16
CA ARG A 176 -7.68 15.51 16.95
C ARG A 176 -6.32 15.17 16.34
N LEU A 177 -6.00 13.88 16.29
CA LEU A 177 -4.77 13.32 15.75
C LEU A 177 -4.25 14.02 14.47
N LEU A 178 -5.11 14.32 13.48
CA LEU A 178 -4.66 15.02 12.26
C LEU A 178 -4.12 16.43 12.51
N SER A 179 -4.76 17.25 13.34
CA SER A 179 -4.24 18.60 13.62
C SER A 179 -2.95 18.54 14.41
N THR A 180 -2.84 17.62 15.37
CA THR A 180 -1.60 17.38 16.12
C THR A 180 -0.45 16.99 15.18
N LEU A 181 -0.74 16.18 14.15
CA LEU A 181 0.26 15.81 13.16
C LEU A 181 0.70 16.97 12.28
N VAL A 182 -0.21 17.85 11.85
CA VAL A 182 0.15 19.05 11.09
C VAL A 182 1.13 19.90 11.90
N ASP A 183 0.79 20.20 13.16
CA ASP A 183 1.63 21.02 14.03
C ASP A 183 3.00 20.35 14.30
N ALA A 184 3.02 19.03 14.51
CA ALA A 184 4.26 18.27 14.73
C ALA A 184 5.17 18.25 13.50
N VAL A 185 4.59 18.18 12.30
CA VAL A 185 5.35 18.22 11.02
C VAL A 185 5.92 19.61 10.76
N GLU A 186 5.14 20.66 11.01
CA GLU A 186 5.64 22.04 10.89
C GLU A 186 6.77 22.30 11.90
N ASP A 187 6.68 21.76 13.12
CA ASP A 187 7.76 21.86 14.10
C ASP A 187 8.99 21.05 13.68
N ALA A 188 8.81 19.83 13.19
CA ALA A 188 9.89 19.01 12.62
C ALA A 188 10.63 19.77 11.52
N ASP A 189 9.92 20.33 10.54
CA ASP A 189 10.51 21.11 9.44
C ASP A 189 11.32 22.30 9.97
N ARG A 190 10.76 23.05 10.93
CA ARG A 190 11.47 24.18 11.57
C ARG A 190 12.75 23.75 12.28
N ARG A 191 12.74 22.63 13.02
CA ARG A 191 13.95 22.13 13.72
C ARG A 191 15.00 21.64 12.74
N VAL A 192 14.60 20.92 11.69
CA VAL A 192 15.49 20.47 10.62
C VAL A 192 16.16 21.66 9.93
N ARG A 193 15.41 22.72 9.62
CA ARG A 193 15.98 23.98 9.08
C ARG A 193 16.98 24.63 10.02
N ALA A 194 16.73 24.59 11.33
CA ALA A 194 17.60 25.21 12.33
C ALA A 194 18.98 24.52 12.43
N VAL A 195 19.04 23.21 12.17
CA VAL A 195 20.32 22.46 12.09
C VAL A 195 20.98 22.56 10.71
N GLY A 196 20.32 23.19 9.74
CA GLY A 196 20.86 23.45 8.41
C GLY A 196 21.02 22.21 7.53
N GLY A 197 20.21 21.17 7.77
CA GLY A 197 20.17 19.96 6.96
C GLY A 197 18.78 19.68 6.39
N ASP A 198 18.65 18.53 5.75
CA ASP A 198 17.43 18.02 5.14
C ASP A 198 17.29 16.52 5.43
N THR A 199 16.05 16.06 5.55
CA THR A 199 15.77 14.67 5.90
C THR A 199 14.38 14.23 5.41
N THR A 200 14.21 12.94 5.21
CA THR A 200 12.90 12.32 5.07
C THR A 200 12.23 12.15 6.42
N LEU A 201 10.93 11.86 6.44
CA LEU A 201 10.22 11.47 7.65
C LEU A 201 9.04 10.58 7.27
N THR A 202 9.01 9.37 7.83
CA THR A 202 7.83 8.52 7.83
C THR A 202 7.50 8.12 9.25
N ALA A 203 6.26 8.36 9.70
CA ALA A 203 5.85 8.07 11.07
C ALA A 203 4.40 7.58 11.18
N LEU A 204 4.14 6.76 12.19
CA LEU A 204 2.82 6.35 12.66
C LEU A 204 2.64 6.81 14.10
N VAL A 205 1.73 7.76 14.31
CA VAL A 205 1.36 8.25 15.65
C VAL A 205 0.04 7.63 16.07
N ARG A 206 0.00 7.05 17.27
CA ARG A 206 -1.11 6.21 17.71
C ARG A 206 -1.95 6.88 18.80
N ASN A 207 -3.26 6.84 18.61
CA ASN A 207 -4.25 7.10 19.65
C ASN A 207 -5.25 5.92 19.70
N GLY A 208 -5.13 5.07 20.72
CA GLY A 208 -5.96 3.86 20.85
C GLY A 208 -5.75 2.87 19.70
N SER A 209 -6.76 2.70 18.84
CA SER A 209 -6.66 1.92 17.59
C SER A 209 -6.45 2.78 16.35
N GLN A 210 -6.55 4.11 16.45
CA GLN A 210 -6.28 5.00 15.34
C GLN A 210 -4.78 5.25 15.18
N LEU A 211 -4.33 5.30 13.94
CA LEU A 211 -2.97 5.64 13.56
C LEU A 211 -3.00 6.82 12.59
N GLY A 212 -2.18 7.82 12.85
CA GLY A 212 -1.94 8.93 11.96
C GLY A 212 -0.62 8.70 11.26
N LEU A 213 -0.66 8.56 9.94
CA LEU A 213 0.50 8.45 9.06
C LEU A 213 0.97 9.85 8.69
N VAL A 214 2.28 10.06 8.83
CA VAL A 214 3.03 11.20 8.30
C VAL A 214 4.04 10.64 7.31
N HIS A 215 4.17 11.26 6.13
CA HIS A 215 5.17 10.86 5.16
C HIS A 215 5.70 12.05 4.33
N VAL A 216 7.03 12.17 4.29
CA VAL A 216 7.80 13.06 3.40
C VAL A 216 9.08 12.35 2.99
N GLY A 217 9.32 12.18 1.69
CA GLY A 217 10.57 11.63 1.16
C GLY A 217 10.36 10.22 0.61
N ASP A 218 11.35 9.36 0.72
CA ASP A 218 11.34 7.99 0.19
C ASP A 218 11.59 6.91 1.24
N THR A 219 11.60 7.26 2.53
CA THR A 219 11.32 6.28 3.59
C THR A 219 9.93 5.69 3.37
N ARG A 220 9.75 4.40 3.63
CA ARG A 220 8.50 3.70 3.31
C ARG A 220 7.82 3.11 4.53
N ALA A 221 6.49 3.13 4.52
CA ALA A 221 5.67 2.36 5.45
C ALA A 221 4.94 1.23 4.72
N TYR A 222 4.91 0.05 5.32
CA TYR A 222 4.19 -1.13 4.85
C TYR A 222 3.28 -1.68 5.94
N LEU A 223 2.20 -2.34 5.53
CA LEU A 223 1.29 -3.10 6.37
C LEU A 223 1.21 -4.53 5.86
N VAL A 224 1.40 -5.49 6.76
CA VAL A 224 0.95 -6.87 6.60
C VAL A 224 -0.37 -7.05 7.34
N ARG A 225 -1.42 -7.41 6.60
CA ARG A 225 -2.73 -7.74 7.15
C ARG A 225 -3.28 -8.95 6.42
N ALA A 226 -3.71 -9.96 7.19
CA ALA A 226 -4.21 -11.23 6.64
C ALA A 226 -3.24 -11.88 5.62
N GLY A 227 -1.93 -11.74 5.86
CA GLY A 227 -0.88 -12.29 5.00
C GLY A 227 -0.53 -11.46 3.77
N GLU A 228 -1.20 -10.33 3.51
CA GLU A 228 -0.95 -9.48 2.35
C GLU A 228 -0.05 -8.29 2.71
N LEU A 229 1.02 -8.05 1.92
CA LEU A 229 1.93 -6.90 2.08
C LEU A 229 1.51 -5.73 1.17
N VAL A 230 1.13 -4.63 1.81
CA VAL A 230 0.72 -3.39 1.15
C VAL A 230 1.65 -2.25 1.56
N GLN A 231 2.21 -1.54 0.57
CA GLN A 231 2.91 -0.29 0.81
C GLN A 231 1.88 0.84 1.04
N LEU A 232 2.07 1.62 2.10
CA LEU A 232 1.15 2.66 2.54
C LEU A 232 1.53 4.06 2.04
N THR A 233 2.80 4.26 1.68
CA THR A 233 3.39 5.53 1.24
C THR A 233 3.75 5.47 -0.25
N THR A 234 3.83 6.64 -0.88
CA THR A 234 4.31 6.80 -2.26
C THR A 234 5.54 7.69 -2.23
N ASP A 235 6.67 7.21 -2.73
CA ASP A 235 7.93 7.92 -2.60
C ASP A 235 7.88 9.30 -3.25
N HIS A 236 8.35 10.32 -2.54
CA HIS A 236 8.52 11.67 -3.08
C HIS A 236 9.85 11.80 -3.80
N THR A 237 10.04 10.99 -4.86
CA THR A 237 11.22 11.04 -5.74
C THR A 237 10.86 11.54 -7.13
N TRP A 238 11.88 12.03 -7.84
CA TRP A 238 11.74 12.47 -9.21
C TRP A 238 11.25 11.34 -10.13
N VAL A 239 11.78 10.13 -9.95
CA VAL A 239 11.38 8.96 -10.76
C VAL A 239 9.93 8.56 -10.50
N GLN A 240 9.47 8.60 -9.24
CA GLN A 240 8.07 8.35 -8.91
C GLN A 240 7.15 9.39 -9.56
N THR A 241 7.54 10.67 -9.51
CA THR A 241 6.82 11.75 -10.21
C THR A 241 6.73 11.51 -11.73
N GLN A 242 7.80 11.01 -12.36
CA GLN A 242 7.76 10.69 -13.80
C GLN A 242 6.84 9.50 -14.10
N ILE A 243 6.81 8.49 -13.22
CA ILE A 243 5.91 7.34 -13.34
C ILE A 243 4.46 7.79 -13.23
N ASP A 244 4.13 8.59 -12.22
CA ASP A 244 2.76 9.08 -11.99
C ASP A 244 2.23 9.88 -13.18
N GLN A 245 3.13 10.53 -13.93
CA GLN A 245 2.82 11.29 -15.14
C GLN A 245 2.87 10.45 -16.43
N GLY A 246 3.13 9.15 -16.33
CA GLY A 246 3.24 8.24 -17.48
C GLY A 246 4.47 8.51 -18.37
N ARG A 247 5.46 9.27 -17.87
CA ARG A 247 6.68 9.63 -18.61
C ARG A 247 7.80 8.60 -18.43
N LEU A 248 7.72 7.77 -17.40
CA LEU A 248 8.67 6.71 -17.10
C LEU A 248 7.91 5.43 -16.73
N SER A 249 8.40 4.27 -17.17
CA SER A 249 7.87 2.98 -16.73
C SER A 249 8.46 2.57 -15.38
N LEU A 250 7.76 1.69 -14.65
CA LEU A 250 8.26 1.13 -13.38
C LEU A 250 9.62 0.42 -13.56
N GLU A 251 9.79 -0.32 -14.66
CA GLU A 251 11.07 -0.98 -14.99
C GLU A 251 12.18 0.03 -15.27
N GLY A 252 11.87 1.14 -15.94
CA GLY A 252 12.83 2.20 -16.26
C GLY A 252 13.30 2.99 -15.04
N ALA A 253 12.52 3.01 -13.95
CA ALA A 253 12.83 3.77 -12.75
C ALA A 253 13.94 3.14 -11.89
N ALA A 254 13.97 1.80 -11.77
CA ALA A 254 14.89 1.10 -10.87
C ALA A 254 16.37 1.36 -11.19
N GLY A 255 16.72 1.46 -12.48
CA GLY A 255 18.08 1.75 -12.95
C GLY A 255 18.38 3.22 -13.19
N HIS A 256 17.44 4.14 -12.93
CA HIS A 256 17.57 5.53 -13.35
C HIS A 256 18.65 6.28 -12.52
N PRO A 257 19.49 7.14 -13.13
CA PRO A 257 20.52 7.90 -12.41
C PRO A 257 19.96 8.81 -11.31
N GLN A 258 18.74 9.33 -11.50
CA GLN A 258 18.05 10.22 -10.56
C GLN A 258 17.05 9.49 -9.65
N ARG A 259 17.21 8.18 -9.43
CA ARG A 259 16.27 7.40 -8.62
C ARG A 259 16.17 7.86 -7.16
N ALA A 260 17.29 8.32 -6.60
CA ALA A 260 17.37 8.83 -5.22
C ALA A 260 17.18 10.36 -5.12
N LEU A 261 16.77 11.02 -6.22
CA LEU A 261 16.55 12.47 -6.19
C LEU A 261 15.19 12.77 -5.57
N LEU A 262 15.19 13.23 -4.32
CA LEU A 262 14.00 13.65 -3.60
C LEU A 262 13.35 14.89 -4.24
N THR A 263 12.03 14.87 -4.38
CA THR A 263 11.21 16.04 -4.74
C THR A 263 10.60 16.72 -3.53
N ARG A 264 10.52 16.03 -2.39
CA ARG A 264 10.08 16.59 -1.10
C ARG A 264 10.92 16.01 0.04
N ALA A 265 11.35 16.87 0.95
CA ALA A 265 12.05 16.54 2.18
C ALA A 265 11.80 17.67 3.20
N LEU A 266 11.97 17.37 4.49
CA LEU A 266 12.01 18.39 5.54
C LEU A 266 13.29 19.20 5.40
N GLY A 267 13.26 20.48 5.80
CA GLY A 267 14.43 21.36 5.73
C GLY A 267 14.62 22.08 4.40
N VAL A 268 13.91 21.66 3.34
CA VAL A 268 14.12 22.13 1.97
C VAL A 268 13.21 23.31 1.61
N GLY A 269 13.75 24.29 0.87
CA GLY A 269 12.98 25.41 0.31
C GLY A 269 12.69 26.54 1.31
N ALA A 270 11.82 27.49 0.96
CA ALA A 270 11.39 28.58 1.85
C ALA A 270 9.88 28.53 2.17
N SER A 271 9.18 27.54 1.62
CA SER A 271 7.74 27.34 1.77
C SER A 271 7.46 26.27 2.83
N ALA A 272 6.23 26.23 3.33
CA ALA A 272 5.77 25.18 4.24
C ALA A 272 5.97 23.80 3.60
N VAL A 273 6.36 22.82 4.41
CA VAL A 273 6.54 21.44 3.95
C VAL A 273 5.22 20.84 3.46
N GLU A 274 5.25 20.19 2.30
CA GLU A 274 4.15 19.36 1.82
C GLU A 274 4.34 17.92 2.32
N ALA A 275 3.63 17.57 3.39
CA ALA A 275 3.60 16.21 3.92
C ALA A 275 2.30 15.48 3.60
N ASP A 276 2.43 14.20 3.30
CA ASP A 276 1.30 13.30 3.13
C ASP A 276 0.82 12.86 4.52
N LEU A 277 -0.40 13.28 4.86
CA LEU A 277 -1.06 12.94 6.12
C LEU A 277 -2.24 12.00 5.87
N GLY A 278 -2.38 10.96 6.69
CA GLY A 278 -3.46 9.99 6.53
C GLY A 278 -3.90 9.34 7.83
N LEU A 279 -5.21 9.23 8.04
CA LEU A 279 -5.75 8.40 9.12
C LEU A 279 -5.85 6.95 8.68
N ARG A 280 -5.40 6.08 9.56
CA ARG A 280 -5.48 4.62 9.48
C ARG A 280 -6.05 4.11 10.78
N THR A 281 -6.36 2.82 10.80
CA THR A 281 -6.83 2.16 12.00
C THR A 281 -6.13 0.80 12.07
N ALA A 282 -5.57 0.48 13.23
CA ALA A 282 -4.85 -0.77 13.51
C ALA A 282 -5.83 -1.85 13.97
N LEU A 283 -5.66 -3.07 13.50
CA LEU A 283 -6.40 -4.26 13.92
C LEU A 283 -5.46 -5.20 14.68
N PRO A 284 -6.01 -6.05 15.56
CA PRO A 284 -5.27 -7.20 16.05
C PRO A 284 -4.71 -8.04 14.89
N GLY A 285 -3.43 -8.40 14.97
CA GLY A 285 -2.71 -9.16 13.96
C GLY A 285 -2.10 -8.32 12.84
N ASP A 286 -2.26 -6.99 12.86
CA ASP A 286 -1.52 -6.13 11.93
C ASP A 286 -0.04 -6.08 12.30
N ARG A 287 0.81 -6.16 11.28
CA ARG A 287 2.23 -5.88 11.38
C ARG A 287 2.60 -4.71 10.48
N TYR A 288 3.24 -3.70 11.04
CA TYR A 288 3.74 -2.55 10.31
C TYR A 288 5.26 -2.62 10.18
N LEU A 289 5.78 -2.18 9.04
CA LEU A 289 7.21 -1.93 8.81
C LEU A 289 7.37 -0.49 8.35
N LEU A 290 8.21 0.28 9.03
CA LEU A 290 8.76 1.55 8.53
C LEU A 290 10.23 1.33 8.24
N CYS A 291 10.76 1.80 7.11
CA CYS A 291 12.17 1.65 6.78
C CYS A 291 12.73 2.75 5.87
N SER A 292 14.04 2.97 5.93
CA SER A 292 14.79 3.78 4.95
C SER A 292 14.97 3.07 3.62
N ASP A 293 15.51 3.79 2.63
CA ASP A 293 15.80 3.25 1.32
C ASP A 293 16.91 2.17 1.38
N GLY A 294 17.81 2.23 2.36
CA GLY A 294 18.83 1.20 2.59
C GLY A 294 18.28 -0.20 2.87
N VAL A 295 17.02 -0.31 3.29
CA VAL A 295 16.28 -1.59 3.31
C VAL A 295 15.51 -1.78 2.01
N SER A 296 14.67 -0.82 1.63
CA SER A 296 13.67 -1.02 0.58
C SER A 296 14.23 -1.02 -0.85
N ALA A 297 15.45 -0.52 -1.06
CA ALA A 297 16.15 -0.52 -2.34
C ALA A 297 16.89 -1.84 -2.61
N VAL A 298 17.32 -2.56 -1.57
CA VAL A 298 18.12 -3.79 -1.71
C VAL A 298 17.33 -5.06 -1.41
N VAL A 299 16.32 -4.98 -0.53
CA VAL A 299 15.46 -6.13 -0.20
C VAL A 299 14.28 -6.18 -1.16
N ALA A 300 14.30 -7.17 -2.06
CA ALA A 300 13.24 -7.36 -3.03
C ALA A 300 11.88 -7.66 -2.35
N ARG A 301 10.78 -7.18 -2.96
CA ARG A 301 9.42 -7.30 -2.41
C ARG A 301 9.01 -8.72 -1.98
N PRO A 302 9.33 -9.82 -2.70
CA PRO A 302 9.01 -11.18 -2.25
C PRO A 302 9.77 -11.57 -0.97
N ALA A 303 11.04 -11.19 -0.85
CA ALA A 303 11.84 -11.44 0.36
C ALA A 303 11.32 -10.61 1.54
N LEU A 304 10.95 -9.35 1.29
CA LEU A 304 10.32 -8.48 2.28
C LEU A 304 9.00 -9.06 2.80
N HIS A 305 8.14 -9.54 1.89
CA HIS A 305 6.88 -10.21 2.24
C HIS A 305 7.12 -11.47 3.06
N SER A 306 8.07 -12.32 2.65
CA SER A 306 8.42 -13.53 3.40
C SER A 306 8.89 -13.18 4.80
N ALA A 307 9.87 -12.28 4.95
CA ALA A 307 10.40 -11.90 6.26
C ALA A 307 9.30 -11.39 7.20
N LEU A 308 8.40 -10.53 6.69
CA LEU A 308 7.31 -9.96 7.49
C LEU A 308 6.20 -10.97 7.83
N THR A 309 6.01 -12.01 7.03
CA THR A 309 4.92 -13.00 7.24
C THR A 309 5.37 -14.27 7.96
N THR A 310 6.65 -14.62 7.92
CA THR A 310 7.18 -15.84 8.56
C THR A 310 7.84 -15.59 9.91
N GLY A 311 8.23 -14.36 10.24
CA GLY A 311 8.82 -14.04 11.55
C GLY A 311 7.77 -14.08 12.67
N ASP A 312 8.08 -14.73 13.78
CA ASP A 312 7.15 -14.86 14.90
C ASP A 312 7.04 -13.56 15.70
N THR A 313 8.16 -12.88 15.91
CA THR A 313 8.25 -11.63 16.68
C THR A 313 8.83 -10.46 15.87
N PRO A 314 8.62 -9.19 16.28
CA PRO A 314 9.27 -8.05 15.64
C PRO A 314 10.79 -8.18 15.57
N ASP A 315 11.44 -8.72 16.62
CA ASP A 315 12.89 -8.96 16.67
C ASP A 315 13.35 -9.96 15.60
N ASP A 316 12.60 -11.06 15.40
CA ASP A 316 12.92 -12.06 14.37
C ASP A 316 12.88 -11.44 12.97
N VAL A 317 11.87 -10.59 12.73
CA VAL A 317 11.71 -9.89 11.45
C VAL A 317 12.83 -8.89 11.25
N VAL A 318 13.14 -8.05 12.24
CA VAL A 318 14.25 -7.09 12.17
C VAL A 318 15.57 -7.82 11.90
N GLY A 319 15.86 -8.90 12.63
CA GLY A 319 17.05 -9.72 12.40
C GLY A 319 17.09 -10.41 11.03
N ALA A 320 15.93 -10.75 10.44
CA ALA A 320 15.86 -11.22 9.06
C ALA A 320 16.13 -10.10 8.04
N LEU A 321 15.58 -8.90 8.25
CA LEU A 321 15.79 -7.75 7.38
C LEU A 321 17.25 -7.29 7.37
N VAL A 322 17.87 -7.18 8.55
CA VAL A 322 19.31 -6.86 8.69
C VAL A 322 20.17 -7.85 7.92
N ARG A 323 19.93 -9.16 8.07
CA ARG A 323 20.65 -10.19 7.30
C ARG A 323 20.46 -10.03 5.79
N LEU A 324 19.23 -9.82 5.32
CA LEU A 324 18.96 -9.61 3.90
C LEU A 324 19.66 -8.38 3.33
N VAL A 325 19.79 -7.30 4.11
CA VAL A 325 20.52 -6.09 3.71
C VAL A 325 22.02 -6.36 3.62
N HIS A 326 22.62 -7.04 4.60
CA HIS A 326 24.03 -7.42 4.56
C HIS A 326 24.35 -8.44 3.47
N ASP A 327 23.46 -9.40 3.21
CA ASP A 327 23.61 -10.34 2.09
C ASP A 327 23.62 -9.61 0.73
N ALA A 328 22.99 -8.43 0.66
CA ALA A 328 23.03 -7.53 -0.49
C ALA A 328 24.20 -6.51 -0.45
N GLY A 329 25.07 -6.61 0.57
CA GLY A 329 26.29 -5.80 0.73
C GLY A 329 26.12 -4.47 1.47
N ALA A 330 24.94 -4.20 2.05
CA ALA A 330 24.64 -3.01 2.88
C ALA A 330 25.27 -1.68 2.37
N PRO A 331 24.86 -1.20 1.17
CA PRO A 331 25.49 -0.05 0.49
C PRO A 331 25.12 1.33 1.07
N ASP A 332 24.11 1.38 1.94
CA ASP A 332 23.64 2.59 2.62
C ASP A 332 23.34 2.30 4.09
N ASN A 333 23.02 3.36 4.84
CA ASN A 333 22.47 3.24 6.18
C ASN A 333 21.19 2.41 6.14
N LEU A 334 21.03 1.51 7.11
CA LEU A 334 19.84 0.67 7.21
C LEU A 334 19.11 1.05 8.49
N SER A 335 17.86 1.47 8.35
CA SER A 335 17.00 1.77 9.48
C SER A 335 15.60 1.21 9.29
N CYS A 336 15.07 0.56 10.32
CA CYS A 336 13.70 0.07 10.29
C CYS A 336 13.06 -0.04 11.68
N VAL A 337 11.73 0.01 11.67
CA VAL A 337 10.86 -0.34 12.80
C VAL A 337 9.89 -1.41 12.34
N VAL A 338 9.81 -2.52 13.08
CA VAL A 338 8.74 -3.51 12.92
C VAL A 338 7.84 -3.43 14.15
N ALA A 339 6.52 -3.39 13.95
CA ALA A 339 5.56 -3.29 15.03
C ALA A 339 4.31 -4.16 14.83
N ASP A 340 3.98 -4.96 15.83
CA ASP A 340 2.83 -5.85 15.88
C ASP A 340 1.75 -5.28 16.79
N PHE A 341 0.53 -5.18 16.27
CA PHE A 341 -0.64 -4.79 17.03
C PHE A 341 -1.38 -6.04 17.49
N VAL A 342 -1.37 -6.30 18.80
CA VAL A 342 -2.01 -7.50 19.39
C VAL A 342 -3.18 -7.08 20.28
N ALA A 343 -4.25 -7.88 20.29
CA ALA A 343 -5.34 -7.68 21.24
C ALA A 343 -4.84 -7.97 22.66
N VAL A 344 -5.26 -7.14 23.62
CA VAL A 344 -5.12 -7.40 25.07
C VAL A 344 -6.16 -8.40 25.53
#